data_AF-E5C8N1-F1
#
_entry.id   AF-E5C8N1-F1
#
_cell.length_a   1.000
_cell.length_b   1.000
_cell.length_c   1.000
_cell.angle_alpha   90.00
_cell.angle_beta   90.00
_cell.angle_gamma   90.00
#
_symmetry.space_group_name_H-M   'P 1'
#
loop_
_entity.id
_entity.type
_entity.pdbx_description
1 polymer ?
#
loop_
_entity_poly.entity_id
_entity_poly.type
_entity_poly.pdbx_seq_one_letter_code
_entity_poly.pdbx_strand_id
1 'polypeptide(L)'
;MEQNSRILLYALLGIVVVGGTIVSIIYRSKQKEKSEGKIKSGTQQNNLLKSISNQQADDLNRQGSNIIFSDEEIISQMMKMLEYFNGDMGALFSVVSDPVPQIASVIFDNLDAVINSRGSEMLKSWFSSFTGARKGWDAELYRSKAVKILSLLKQCGIQQSTELKLTWNENAAKHYRQLTKIEVGDVCEVLSPCWIYKNEVFEQGLVRPIING
;
A
#
# COMPACT_ATOMS: atom_id res chain seq x y z
N MET A 1 10.04 -21.47 22.80
CA MET A 1 8.92 -20.57 23.20
C MET A 1 8.99 -19.21 22.47
N GLU A 2 9.44 -19.19 21.20
CA GLU A 2 9.80 -17.95 20.48
C GLU A 2 8.80 -17.57 19.36
N GLN A 3 7.90 -18.51 19.02
CA GLN A 3 6.87 -18.34 18.00
C GLN A 3 5.58 -17.74 18.58
N ASN A 4 5.23 -18.11 19.82
CA ASN A 4 4.01 -17.66 20.49
C ASN A 4 4.09 -16.18 20.93
N SER A 5 5.29 -15.66 21.17
CA SER A 5 5.51 -14.24 21.53
C SER A 5 5.50 -13.31 20.31
N ARG A 6 5.76 -13.83 19.10
CA ARG A 6 5.62 -13.08 17.84
C ARG A 6 4.16 -12.91 17.46
N ILE A 7 3.37 -13.97 17.62
CA ILE A 7 1.92 -13.95 17.34
C ILE A 7 1.18 -13.02 18.32
N LEU A 8 1.58 -12.96 19.59
CA LEU A 8 1.00 -12.03 20.57
C LEU A 8 1.35 -10.55 20.29
N LEU A 9 2.47 -10.26 19.62
CA LEU A 9 2.87 -8.90 19.26
C LEU A 9 2.03 -8.35 18.07
N TYR A 10 1.52 -9.23 17.20
CA TYR A 10 0.54 -8.89 16.17
C TYR A 10 -0.90 -8.81 16.72
N ALA A 11 -1.15 -9.37 17.91
CA ALA A 11 -2.48 -9.43 18.51
C ALA A 11 -2.88 -8.16 19.31
N LEU A 12 -1.94 -7.25 19.61
CA LEU A 12 -2.19 -5.98 20.33
C LEU A 12 -2.67 -4.82 19.41
N LEU A 13 -3.22 -5.13 18.23
CA LEU A 13 -3.78 -4.18 17.26
C LEU A 13 -5.25 -3.84 17.57
N GLY A 14 -5.49 -3.31 18.78
CA GLY A 14 -6.80 -2.97 19.32
C GLY A 14 -7.68 -2.11 18.40
N ILE A 15 -8.82 -2.68 18.06
CA ILE A 15 -9.91 -2.20 17.19
C ILE A 15 -10.69 -1.06 17.87
N VAL A 16 -11.01 0.01 17.14
CA VAL A 16 -12.11 0.94 17.51
C VAL A 16 -13.01 1.16 16.29
N VAL A 17 -14.31 0.99 16.53
CA VAL A 17 -15.40 0.77 15.57
C VAL A 17 -16.03 2.07 15.12
N VAL A 18 -16.11 2.31 13.80
CA VAL A 18 -17.17 3.12 13.19
C VAL A 18 -17.55 2.50 11.83
N GLY A 19 -18.72 1.86 11.76
CA GLY A 19 -19.41 1.59 10.49
C GLY A 19 -18.85 0.48 9.57
N GLY A 20 -18.80 -0.78 10.03
CA GLY A 20 -19.14 -1.93 9.17
C GLY A 20 -18.05 -2.65 8.34
N THR A 21 -16.79 -2.20 8.27
CA THR A 21 -15.74 -2.93 7.52
C THR A 21 -14.37 -2.85 8.24
N ILE A 22 -13.72 -3.99 8.48
CA ILE A 22 -12.43 -4.16 9.21
C ILE A 22 -11.29 -4.17 8.15
N VAL A 23 -10.11 -3.51 8.27
CA VAL A 23 -8.83 -3.93 8.90
C VAL A 23 -7.78 -2.84 8.54
N SER A 24 -7.25 -2.02 9.46
CA SER A 24 -6.06 -2.17 10.34
C SER A 24 -4.67 -2.24 9.65
N ILE A 25 -3.94 -1.12 9.61
CA ILE A 25 -2.51 -1.03 9.29
C ILE A 25 -1.82 -0.19 10.37
N ILE A 26 -1.06 -0.79 11.30
CA ILE A 26 -0.04 -0.05 12.07
C ILE A 26 1.22 -0.89 12.24
N TYR A 27 2.28 -0.39 11.62
CA TYR A 27 3.68 -0.80 11.74
C TYR A 27 4.29 -0.18 13.00
N ARG A 28 5.04 -0.94 13.83
CA ARG A 28 6.16 -0.30 14.57
C ARG A 28 7.27 -1.12 15.25
N SER A 29 8.50 -0.76 14.82
CA SER A 29 9.80 -0.61 15.51
C SER A 29 9.95 -1.00 16.98
N LYS A 30 10.94 -1.86 17.27
CA LYS A 30 12.04 -1.46 18.18
C LYS A 30 13.31 -2.31 18.07
N GLN A 31 14.41 -1.62 18.39
CA GLN A 31 15.83 -1.94 18.38
C GLN A 31 16.26 -3.27 19.01
N LYS A 32 17.32 -3.87 18.45
CA LYS A 32 18.46 -4.36 19.22
C LYS A 32 19.74 -4.41 18.38
N GLU A 33 20.81 -3.84 18.92
CA GLU A 33 22.19 -3.85 18.40
C GLU A 33 22.78 -5.26 18.36
N LYS A 34 23.43 -5.64 17.25
CA LYS A 34 24.88 -5.90 17.18
C LYS A 34 25.34 -6.32 15.77
N SER A 35 26.48 -5.72 15.40
CA SER A 35 27.51 -6.11 14.42
C SER A 35 27.17 -6.22 12.92
N GLU A 36 27.69 -5.20 12.20
CA GLU A 36 28.44 -5.24 10.93
C GLU A 36 27.77 -5.78 9.65
N GLY A 37 27.51 -4.85 8.73
CA GLY A 37 27.21 -5.12 7.32
C GLY A 37 26.58 -3.91 6.62
N LYS A 38 27.39 -2.99 6.09
CA LYS A 38 26.94 -1.82 5.32
C LYS A 38 26.18 -2.27 4.06
N ILE A 39 24.87 -2.03 3.99
CA ILE A 39 24.13 -1.99 2.72
C ILE A 39 23.36 -0.66 2.65
N LYS A 40 23.64 0.13 1.59
CA LYS A 40 23.08 1.47 1.38
C LYS A 40 21.61 1.39 0.95
N SER A 41 20.69 1.54 1.90
CA SER A 41 19.23 1.52 1.71
C SER A 41 18.68 2.65 0.83
N GLY A 42 19.41 3.75 0.62
CA GLY A 42 18.92 4.93 -0.10
C GLY A 42 18.86 4.81 -1.62
N THR A 43 19.48 3.78 -2.21
CA THR A 43 19.58 3.66 -3.68
C THR A 43 18.42 2.87 -4.29
N GLN A 44 17.80 1.94 -3.55
CA GLN A 44 16.71 1.10 -4.05
C GLN A 44 15.37 1.86 -4.17
N GLN A 45 15.03 2.72 -3.19
CA GLN A 45 13.83 3.58 -3.28
C GLN A 45 13.89 4.55 -4.47
N ASN A 46 15.07 5.10 -4.77
CA ASN A 46 15.29 6.03 -5.87
C ASN A 46 15.04 5.39 -7.25
N ASN A 47 15.28 4.08 -7.37
CA ASN A 47 14.98 3.35 -8.60
C ASN A 47 13.51 2.93 -8.66
N LEU A 48 12.89 2.56 -7.53
CA LEU A 48 11.47 2.18 -7.48
C LEU A 48 10.53 3.34 -7.84
N LEU A 49 10.83 4.56 -7.38
CA LEU A 49 10.03 5.76 -7.68
C LEU A 49 10.17 6.22 -9.13
N LYS A 50 11.29 5.89 -9.80
CA LYS A 50 11.54 6.18 -11.21
C LYS A 50 11.11 5.06 -12.16
N SER A 51 11.05 3.81 -11.70
CA SER A 51 10.73 2.64 -12.52
C SER A 51 9.23 2.36 -12.65
N ILE A 52 8.36 3.12 -11.98
CA ILE A 52 6.92 3.14 -12.27
C ILE A 52 6.69 3.98 -13.55
N SER A 53 7.40 3.60 -14.61
CA SER A 53 7.29 4.11 -15.98
C SER A 53 6.93 2.91 -16.87
N ASN A 54 5.63 2.63 -16.94
CA ASN A 54 4.86 2.00 -18.03
C ASN A 54 5.41 0.84 -18.90
N GLN A 55 6.46 0.09 -18.55
CA GLN A 55 6.98 -0.95 -19.46
C GLN A 55 7.22 -2.35 -18.86
N GLN A 56 6.79 -2.63 -17.63
CA GLN A 56 6.95 -3.99 -17.05
C GLN A 56 5.63 -4.69 -16.67
N ALA A 57 4.48 -4.11 -17.01
CA ALA A 57 3.16 -4.69 -16.67
C ALA A 57 2.61 -5.64 -17.75
N ASP A 58 3.18 -5.66 -18.96
CA ASP A 58 2.55 -6.34 -20.11
C ASP A 58 2.92 -7.81 -20.28
N ASP A 59 4.06 -8.26 -19.73
CA ASP A 59 4.60 -9.60 -20.06
C ASP A 59 4.22 -10.74 -19.09
N LEU A 60 3.51 -10.47 -17.99
CA LEU A 60 3.14 -11.49 -16.99
C LEU A 60 1.68 -11.95 -17.02
N ASN A 61 0.86 -11.46 -17.97
CA ASN A 61 -0.59 -11.70 -17.97
C ASN A 61 -1.09 -12.82 -18.89
N ARG A 62 -0.20 -13.66 -19.44
CA ARG A 62 -0.59 -14.81 -20.28
C ARG A 62 -0.66 -16.10 -19.46
N GLN A 63 -1.74 -16.26 -18.70
CA GLN A 63 -2.40 -17.57 -18.49
C GLN A 63 -3.67 -17.42 -17.64
N GLY A 64 -4.83 -17.71 -18.25
CA GLY A 64 -6.02 -18.16 -17.52
C GLY A 64 -7.25 -17.24 -17.44
N SER A 65 -7.90 -16.98 -18.58
CA SER A 65 -9.37 -16.83 -18.81
C SER A 65 -9.68 -15.73 -19.84
N ASN A 66 -10.57 -16.05 -20.80
CA ASN A 66 -10.93 -15.26 -21.97
C ASN A 66 -11.82 -14.03 -21.65
N ILE A 67 -11.49 -13.28 -20.61
CA ILE A 67 -12.20 -12.05 -20.28
C ILE A 67 -11.21 -10.90 -20.38
N ILE A 68 -11.11 -10.33 -21.58
CA ILE A 68 -10.24 -9.18 -21.87
C ILE A 68 -11.12 -7.94 -21.72
N PHE A 69 -11.16 -7.38 -20.51
CA PHE A 69 -11.65 -6.02 -20.30
C PHE A 69 -10.52 -5.04 -20.54
N SER A 70 -10.84 -3.88 -21.11
CA SER A 70 -9.85 -2.83 -21.30
C SER A 70 -9.54 -2.14 -19.96
N ASP A 71 -8.34 -1.55 -19.85
CA ASP A 71 -7.98 -0.76 -18.68
C ASP A 71 -8.97 0.41 -18.50
N GLU A 72 -9.47 1.01 -19.58
CA GLU A 72 -10.46 2.09 -19.54
C GLU A 72 -11.79 1.64 -18.91
N GLU A 73 -12.27 0.43 -19.25
CA GLU A 73 -13.48 -0.14 -18.66
C GLU A 73 -13.29 -0.37 -17.17
N ILE A 74 -12.15 -0.95 -16.79
CA ILE A 74 -11.79 -1.22 -15.38
C ILE A 74 -11.73 0.09 -14.59
N ILE A 75 -11.02 1.11 -15.12
CA ILE A 75 -10.91 2.44 -14.52
C ILE A 75 -12.29 3.06 -14.34
N SER A 76 -13.15 3.00 -15.36
CA SER A 76 -14.52 3.54 -15.28
C SER A 76 -15.34 2.91 -14.15
N GLN A 77 -15.18 1.59 -13.90
CA GLN A 77 -15.84 0.93 -12.78
C GLN A 77 -15.20 1.27 -11.44
N MET A 78 -13.86 1.29 -11.35
CA MET A 78 -13.14 1.65 -10.12
C MET A 78 -13.44 3.08 -9.67
N MET A 79 -13.57 4.03 -10.60
CA MET A 79 -13.94 5.42 -10.31
C MET A 79 -15.28 5.53 -9.58
N LYS A 80 -16.25 4.65 -9.85
CA LYS A 80 -17.58 4.66 -9.21
C LYS A 80 -17.54 4.22 -7.74
N MET A 81 -16.46 3.59 -7.31
CA MET A 81 -16.29 3.04 -5.97
C MET A 81 -15.00 3.50 -5.30
N LEU A 82 -14.43 4.62 -5.78
CA LEU A 82 -13.12 5.11 -5.34
C LEU A 82 -13.04 5.33 -3.83
N GLU A 83 -14.12 5.84 -3.21
CA GLU A 83 -14.20 6.10 -1.77
C GLU A 83 -13.94 4.86 -0.90
N TYR A 84 -14.23 3.66 -1.42
CA TYR A 84 -14.06 2.41 -0.68
C TYR A 84 -12.62 1.88 -0.69
N PHE A 85 -11.74 2.46 -1.50
CA PHE A 85 -10.30 2.13 -1.53
C PHE A 85 -9.46 3.01 -0.58
N ASN A 86 -10.11 3.82 0.27
CA ASN A 86 -9.43 4.58 1.31
C ASN A 86 -8.77 3.62 2.32
N GLY A 87 -7.45 3.69 2.47
CA GLY A 87 -6.66 2.79 3.30
C GLY A 87 -5.91 1.72 2.51
N ASP A 88 -6.33 1.43 1.27
CA ASP A 88 -5.67 0.46 0.41
C ASP A 88 -4.47 1.05 -0.35
N MET A 89 -4.39 2.38 -0.50
CA MET A 89 -3.31 3.00 -1.27
C MET A 89 -1.96 2.84 -0.57
N GLY A 90 -1.90 3.14 0.73
CA GLY A 90 -0.71 2.93 1.55
C GLY A 90 -0.38 1.44 1.74
N ALA A 91 -1.41 0.59 1.81
CA ALA A 91 -1.25 -0.86 1.88
C ALA A 91 -0.54 -1.40 0.63
N LEU A 92 -1.09 -1.08 -0.54
CA LEU A 92 -0.54 -1.46 -1.83
C LEU A 92 0.87 -0.88 -2.04
N PHE A 93 1.10 0.37 -1.65
CA PHE A 93 2.43 0.98 -1.73
C PHE A 93 3.47 0.23 -0.89
N SER A 94 3.07 -0.25 0.29
CA SER A 94 3.92 -1.08 1.15
C SER A 94 4.26 -2.40 0.48
N VAL A 95 3.31 -3.06 -0.19
CA VAL A 95 3.57 -4.29 -0.97
C VAL A 95 4.53 -4.02 -2.13
N VAL A 96 4.38 -2.91 -2.84
CA VAL A 96 5.29 -2.55 -3.93
C VAL A 96 6.72 -2.36 -3.40
N SER A 97 6.84 -1.66 -2.28
CA SER A 97 8.13 -1.27 -1.69
C SER A 97 8.87 -2.45 -1.05
N ASP A 98 8.17 -3.23 -0.23
CA ASP A 98 8.74 -4.36 0.52
C ASP A 98 7.70 -5.49 0.67
N PRO A 99 7.54 -6.35 -0.35
CA PRO A 99 6.50 -7.38 -0.38
C PRO A 99 6.82 -8.48 0.64
N VAL A 100 6.00 -8.56 1.68
CA VAL A 100 5.94 -9.72 2.59
C VAL A 100 4.72 -10.56 2.20
N PRO A 101 4.88 -11.77 1.64
CA PRO A 101 3.77 -12.53 1.04
C PRO A 101 2.55 -12.73 1.94
N GLN A 102 2.74 -12.97 3.25
CA GLN A 102 1.63 -13.16 4.18
C GLN A 102 0.82 -11.87 4.36
N ILE A 103 1.50 -10.72 4.43
CA ILE A 103 0.86 -9.41 4.55
C ILE A 103 0.20 -9.02 3.21
N ALA A 104 0.91 -9.23 2.10
CA ALA A 104 0.40 -8.96 0.76
C ALA A 104 -0.87 -9.78 0.47
N SER A 105 -0.91 -11.06 0.88
CA SER A 105 -2.11 -11.88 0.75
C SER A 105 -3.32 -11.25 1.44
N VAL A 106 -3.16 -10.79 2.69
CA VAL A 106 -4.25 -10.13 3.44
C VAL A 106 -4.70 -8.84 2.76
N ILE A 107 -3.77 -8.05 2.22
CA ILE A 107 -4.11 -6.83 1.47
C ILE A 107 -4.95 -7.17 0.24
N PHE A 108 -4.60 -8.23 -0.48
CA PHE A 108 -5.40 -8.71 -1.62
C PHE A 108 -6.73 -9.35 -1.20
N ASP A 109 -6.83 -9.95 -0.01
CA ASP A 109 -8.11 -10.41 0.56
C ASP A 109 -9.04 -9.22 0.85
N ASN A 110 -8.50 -8.11 1.37
CA ASN A 110 -9.27 -6.89 1.61
C ASN A 110 -9.79 -6.26 0.30
N LEU A 111 -8.94 -6.16 -0.72
CA LEU A 111 -9.34 -5.68 -2.04
C LEU A 111 -10.45 -6.56 -2.65
N ASP A 112 -10.32 -7.88 -2.51
CA ASP A 112 -11.35 -8.83 -2.97
C ASP A 112 -12.68 -8.60 -2.24
N ALA A 113 -12.66 -8.37 -0.92
CA ALA A 113 -13.87 -8.08 -0.15
C ALA A 113 -14.54 -6.76 -0.58
N VAL A 114 -13.75 -5.70 -0.81
CA VAL A 114 -14.25 -4.41 -1.31
C VAL A 114 -14.89 -4.56 -2.69
N ILE A 115 -14.21 -5.25 -3.63
CA ILE A 115 -14.70 -5.45 -4.99
C ILE A 115 -15.92 -6.36 -5.03
N ASN A 116 -15.95 -7.45 -4.25
CA ASN A 116 -17.08 -8.37 -4.24
C ASN A 116 -18.34 -7.75 -3.61
N SER A 117 -18.18 -6.85 -2.64
CA SER A 117 -19.32 -6.19 -1.98
C SER A 117 -19.90 -5.00 -2.76
N ARG A 118 -19.07 -4.26 -3.51
CA ARG A 118 -19.47 -3.00 -4.15
C ARG A 118 -19.29 -2.95 -5.67
N GLY A 119 -18.44 -3.80 -6.22
CA GLY A 119 -18.08 -3.80 -7.63
C GLY A 119 -19.23 -4.23 -8.54
N SER A 120 -19.16 -3.84 -9.82
CA SER A 120 -20.00 -4.42 -10.86
C SER A 120 -19.59 -5.87 -11.13
N GLU A 121 -20.50 -6.68 -11.70
CA GLU A 121 -20.17 -8.06 -12.10
C GLU A 121 -18.95 -8.13 -13.03
N MET A 122 -18.81 -7.13 -13.90
CA MET A 122 -17.62 -6.94 -14.74
C MET A 122 -16.34 -6.84 -13.91
N LEU A 123 -16.31 -5.94 -12.91
CA LEU A 123 -15.14 -5.72 -12.06
C LEU A 123 -14.85 -6.93 -11.16
N LYS A 124 -15.88 -7.59 -10.63
CA LYS A 124 -15.73 -8.84 -9.85
C LYS A 124 -15.09 -9.94 -10.70
N SER A 125 -15.62 -10.15 -11.90
CA SER A 125 -15.12 -11.16 -12.83
C SER A 125 -13.67 -10.87 -13.24
N TRP A 126 -13.37 -9.60 -13.53
CA TRP A 126 -12.00 -9.17 -13.81
C TRP A 126 -11.06 -9.45 -12.64
N PHE A 127 -11.42 -9.01 -11.43
CA PHE A 127 -10.54 -9.10 -10.27
C PHE A 127 -10.32 -10.55 -9.84
N SER A 128 -11.34 -11.39 -9.91
CA SER A 128 -11.24 -12.84 -9.65
C SER A 128 -10.28 -13.51 -10.64
N SER A 129 -10.37 -13.18 -11.93
CA SER A 129 -9.41 -13.65 -12.94
C SER A 129 -8.00 -13.13 -12.68
N PHE A 130 -7.87 -11.82 -12.41
CA PHE A 130 -6.61 -11.15 -12.12
C PHE A 130 -5.89 -11.73 -10.90
N THR A 131 -6.65 -12.14 -9.88
CA THR A 131 -6.16 -12.78 -8.65
C THR A 131 -6.21 -14.31 -8.68
N GLY A 132 -6.41 -14.89 -9.86
CA GLY A 132 -6.38 -16.33 -10.07
C GLY A 132 -5.10 -16.97 -9.52
N ALA A 133 -5.24 -18.13 -8.87
CA ALA A 133 -4.15 -18.88 -8.26
C ALA A 133 -3.31 -18.10 -7.22
N ARG A 134 -3.88 -17.09 -6.56
CA ARG A 134 -3.18 -16.26 -5.54
C ARG A 134 -2.41 -17.05 -4.48
N LYS A 135 -2.89 -18.24 -4.09
CA LYS A 135 -2.19 -19.11 -3.11
C LYS A 135 -0.77 -19.52 -3.52
N GLY A 136 -0.44 -19.45 -4.81
CA GLY A 136 0.88 -19.79 -5.33
C GLY A 136 1.78 -18.58 -5.64
N TRP A 137 1.33 -17.36 -5.34
CA TRP A 137 2.10 -16.16 -5.67
C TRP A 137 3.30 -16.00 -4.74
N ASP A 138 4.45 -15.66 -5.33
CA ASP A 138 5.63 -15.23 -4.60
C ASP A 138 5.64 -13.70 -4.38
N ALA A 139 6.66 -13.22 -3.67
CA ALA A 139 6.78 -11.80 -3.32
C ALA A 139 6.86 -10.89 -4.57
N GLU A 140 7.49 -11.35 -5.65
CA GLU A 140 7.62 -10.57 -6.87
C GLU A 140 6.30 -10.47 -7.63
N LEU A 141 5.56 -11.57 -7.69
CA LEU A 141 4.23 -11.55 -8.30
C LEU A 141 3.26 -10.68 -7.51
N TYR A 142 3.30 -10.71 -6.17
CA TYR A 142 2.53 -9.76 -5.35
C TYR A 142 2.90 -8.31 -5.64
N ARG A 143 4.20 -7.99 -5.73
CA ARG A 143 4.68 -6.65 -6.09
C ARG A 143 4.14 -6.22 -7.45
N SER A 144 4.30 -7.06 -8.48
CA SER A 144 3.81 -6.77 -9.84
C SER A 144 2.30 -6.53 -9.87
N LYS A 145 1.52 -7.37 -9.18
CA LYS A 145 0.07 -7.23 -9.09
C LYS A 145 -0.32 -5.95 -8.35
N ALA A 146 0.37 -5.59 -7.26
CA ALA A 146 0.13 -4.34 -6.53
C ALA A 146 0.46 -3.11 -7.37
N VAL A 147 1.53 -3.15 -8.18
CA VAL A 147 1.85 -2.09 -9.14
C VAL A 147 0.71 -1.88 -10.14
N LYS A 148 0.13 -2.96 -10.68
CA LYS A 148 -1.00 -2.84 -11.63
C LYS A 148 -2.22 -2.20 -10.98
N ILE A 149 -2.61 -2.62 -9.77
CA ILE A 149 -3.75 -2.03 -9.05
C ILE A 149 -3.51 -0.56 -8.72
N LEU A 150 -2.33 -0.19 -8.21
CA LEU A 150 -1.99 1.21 -7.94
C LEU A 150 -2.00 2.05 -9.22
N SER A 151 -1.54 1.52 -10.35
CA SER A 151 -1.59 2.22 -11.63
C SER A 151 -3.04 2.53 -12.04
N LEU A 152 -3.95 1.57 -11.92
CA LEU A 152 -5.38 1.77 -12.23
C LEU A 152 -6.00 2.83 -11.29
N LEU A 153 -5.70 2.78 -9.99
CA LEU A 153 -6.20 3.76 -9.01
C LEU A 153 -5.63 5.17 -9.27
N LYS A 154 -4.36 5.29 -9.66
CA LYS A 154 -3.77 6.57 -10.07
C LYS A 154 -4.46 7.15 -11.31
N GLN A 155 -4.82 6.29 -12.28
CA GLN A 155 -5.58 6.69 -13.46
C GLN A 155 -7.04 7.09 -13.16
N CYS A 156 -7.57 6.73 -11.98
CA CYS A 156 -8.85 7.26 -11.48
C CYS A 156 -8.74 8.71 -10.96
N GLY A 157 -7.55 9.32 -11.01
CA GLY A 157 -7.29 10.69 -10.58
C GLY A 157 -6.72 10.81 -9.16
N ILE A 158 -6.33 9.71 -8.51
CA ILE A 158 -5.62 9.75 -7.23
C ILE A 158 -4.15 10.11 -7.48
N GLN A 159 -3.67 11.14 -6.80
CA GLN A 159 -2.31 11.63 -6.89
C GLN A 159 -1.51 11.20 -5.66
N GLN A 160 -0.22 10.96 -5.87
CA GLN A 160 0.74 10.61 -4.82
C GLN A 160 1.58 11.84 -4.49
N SER A 161 1.78 12.11 -3.20
CA SER A 161 2.76 13.09 -2.75
C SER A 161 4.19 12.64 -3.07
N THR A 162 5.10 13.59 -3.32
CA THR A 162 6.46 13.31 -3.81
C THR A 162 7.54 13.57 -2.77
N GLU A 163 7.18 14.12 -1.61
CA GLU A 163 8.13 14.44 -0.57
C GLU A 163 8.68 13.16 0.06
N LEU A 164 10.02 13.07 0.16
CA LEU A 164 10.70 11.98 0.86
C LEU A 164 11.03 12.34 2.31
N LYS A 165 11.09 13.64 2.59
CA LYS A 165 11.34 14.21 3.90
C LYS A 165 10.50 15.46 4.08
N LEU A 166 10.11 15.73 5.32
CA LEU A 166 9.37 16.93 5.68
C LEU A 166 9.73 17.37 7.09
N THR A 167 9.47 18.65 7.39
CA THR A 167 9.52 19.15 8.77
C THR A 167 8.14 18.99 9.41
N TRP A 168 8.10 18.42 10.61
CA TRP A 168 6.85 18.20 11.32
C TRP A 168 6.26 19.53 11.79
N ASN A 169 5.05 19.85 11.32
CA ASN A 169 4.29 21.04 11.65
C ASN A 169 2.78 20.77 11.49
N GLU A 170 1.93 21.77 11.78
CA GLU A 170 0.47 21.63 11.69
C GLU A 170 -0.01 21.25 10.28
N ASN A 171 0.66 21.70 9.23
CA ASN A 171 0.32 21.33 7.86
C ASN A 171 0.67 19.86 7.58
N ALA A 172 1.84 19.40 8.01
CA ALA A 172 2.24 17.99 7.89
C ALA A 172 1.27 17.07 8.65
N ALA A 173 0.78 17.48 9.81
CA ALA A 173 -0.18 16.73 10.62
C ALA A 173 -1.54 16.50 9.94
N LYS A 174 -1.91 17.34 8.96
CA LYS A 174 -3.11 17.13 8.14
C LYS A 174 -2.92 16.01 7.10
N HIS A 175 -1.70 15.86 6.60
CA HIS A 175 -1.38 14.98 5.46
C HIS A 175 -0.74 13.65 5.88
N TYR A 176 -0.15 13.58 7.07
CA TYR A 176 0.65 12.43 7.50
C TYR A 176 0.31 12.01 8.93
N ARG A 177 0.36 10.70 9.19
CA ARG A 177 0.32 10.11 10.52
C ARG A 177 1.74 9.82 11.02
N GLN A 178 1.93 10.04 12.31
CA GLN A 178 3.19 9.76 12.97
C GLN A 178 3.19 8.32 13.47
N LEU A 179 4.25 7.57 13.22
CA LEU A 179 4.41 6.28 13.89
C LEU A 179 4.86 6.49 15.36
N THR A 180 5.80 7.41 15.62
CA THR A 180 6.23 7.83 16.99
C THR A 180 5.60 9.15 17.32
N LYS A 181 5.65 9.51 18.60
CA LYS A 181 5.72 10.92 18.97
C LYS A 181 6.88 11.64 18.24
N ILE A 182 6.53 12.65 17.45
CA ILE A 182 7.43 13.56 16.75
C ILE A 182 7.14 14.96 17.26
N GLU A 183 8.17 15.76 17.54
CA GLU A 183 8.01 17.13 18.02
C GLU A 183 7.90 18.11 16.86
N VAL A 184 7.23 19.24 17.10
CA VAL A 184 7.11 20.30 16.08
C VAL A 184 8.49 20.85 15.78
N GLY A 185 8.85 20.90 14.50
CA GLY A 185 10.18 21.29 14.03
C GLY A 185 11.09 20.11 13.68
N ASP A 186 10.76 18.88 14.09
CA ASP A 186 11.56 17.69 13.76
C ASP A 186 11.54 17.38 12.27
N VAL A 187 12.68 16.96 11.72
CA VAL A 187 12.75 16.45 10.35
C VAL A 187 12.36 14.98 10.34
N CYS A 188 11.42 14.65 9.46
CA CYS A 188 10.85 13.33 9.30
C CYS A 188 11.21 12.74 7.94
N GLU A 189 11.28 11.42 7.90
CA GLU A 189 11.30 10.62 6.68
C GLU A 189 9.89 10.12 6.38
N VAL A 190 9.49 10.21 5.11
CA VAL A 190 8.23 9.69 4.60
C VAL A 190 8.39 8.21 4.27
N LEU A 191 7.60 7.38 4.94
CA LEU A 191 7.57 5.92 4.76
C LEU A 191 6.50 5.48 3.77
N SER A 192 5.35 6.16 3.81
CA SER A 192 4.28 6.02 2.84
C SER A 192 3.84 7.42 2.41
N PRO A 193 3.67 7.67 1.11
CA PRO A 193 3.22 8.95 0.61
C PRO A 193 1.81 9.28 1.11
N CYS A 194 1.48 10.57 1.11
CA CYS A 194 0.11 11.03 1.22
C CYS A 194 -0.58 10.88 -0.16
N TRP A 195 -1.84 10.49 -0.17
CA TRP A 195 -2.64 10.32 -1.37
C TRP A 195 -3.73 11.38 -1.43
N ILE A 196 -3.82 12.06 -2.57
CA ILE A 196 -4.69 13.22 -2.77
C ILE A 196 -5.70 12.89 -3.87
N TYR A 197 -6.97 13.23 -3.64
CA TYR A 197 -8.02 13.15 -4.65
C TYR A 197 -8.84 14.43 -4.62
N LYS A 198 -9.02 15.08 -5.78
CA LYS A 198 -9.73 16.38 -5.91
C LYS A 198 -9.24 17.44 -4.90
N ASN A 199 -7.92 17.52 -4.71
CA ASN A 199 -7.25 18.43 -3.75
C ASN A 199 -7.55 18.18 -2.27
N GLU A 200 -8.18 17.05 -1.92
CA GLU A 200 -8.39 16.62 -0.55
C GLU A 200 -7.52 15.42 -0.21
N VAL A 201 -7.17 15.26 1.06
CA VAL A 201 -6.46 14.09 1.55
C VAL A 201 -7.38 12.87 1.40
N PHE A 202 -7.07 12.04 0.42
CA PHE A 202 -7.73 10.76 0.21
C PHE A 202 -7.23 9.76 1.25
N GLU A 203 -5.92 9.63 1.42
CA GLU A 203 -5.32 8.77 2.44
C GLU A 203 -4.08 9.43 3.00
N GLN A 204 -3.98 9.50 4.34
CA GLN A 204 -2.82 10.09 4.99
C GLN A 204 -1.57 9.22 4.80
N GLY A 205 -0.43 9.87 4.56
CA GLY A 205 0.85 9.20 4.51
C GLY A 205 1.35 8.79 5.89
N LEU A 206 2.51 8.13 5.93
CA LEU A 206 3.17 7.70 7.16
C LEU A 206 4.56 8.28 7.25
N VAL A 207 4.92 8.78 8.43
CA VAL A 207 6.26 9.32 8.71
C VAL A 207 6.89 8.74 9.95
N ARG A 208 8.22 8.81 9.99
CA ARG A 208 9.04 8.58 11.19
C ARG A 208 10.06 9.71 11.37
N PRO A 209 10.47 10.02 12.61
CA PRO A 209 11.51 11.01 12.86
C PRO A 209 12.85 10.50 12.32
N ILE A 210 13.66 11.40 11.78
CA ILE A 210 15.05 11.13 11.44
C ILE A 210 15.87 11.33 12.72
N ILE A 211 16.32 10.22 13.32
CA ILE A 211 17.22 10.27 14.46
C ILE A 211 18.62 10.46 13.90
N ASN A 212 19.14 11.69 13.98
CA ASN A 212 20.57 11.94 13.78
C ASN A 212 21.27 11.39 15.03
N GLY A 213 21.93 10.24 14.88
CA GLY A 213 22.78 9.66 15.92
C GLY A 213 24.04 10.46 16.16
#